data_AF-A0A3E0DJ07-F1
#
_entry.id   AF-A0A3E0DJ07-F1
#
_cell.length_a   1.000
_cell.length_b   1.000
_cell.length_c   1.000
_cell.angle_alpha   90.00
_cell.angle_beta   90.00
_cell.angle_gamma   90.00
#
_symmetry.space_group_name_H-M   'P 1'
#
loop_
_entity.id
_entity.type
_entity.pdbx_description
1 polymer ?
#
loop_
_entity_poly.entity_id
_entity_poly.type
_entity_poly.pdbx_seq_one_letter_code
_entity_poly.pdbx_strand_id
1 'polypeptide(L)'
;MVGKYRVGQDPYTCPNSNTLVNKFHIKDEKQLCELANPLSTLALADIDFTPAPYRFSHLCSLHKALFGELYNWAGEPSSILI
;
A
#
# COMPACT_ATOMS: atom_id res chain seq x y z
N MET A 1 9.52 18.22 6.13
CA MET A 1 8.30 17.73 5.48
C MET A 1 7.54 16.93 6.53
N VAL A 2 6.41 17.42 7.05
CA VAL A 2 5.64 16.72 8.09
C VAL A 2 4.88 15.57 7.43
N GLY A 3 5.22 14.34 7.78
CA GLY A 3 4.49 13.15 7.35
C GLY A 3 3.03 13.24 7.82
N LYS A 4 2.10 13.11 6.87
CA LYS A 4 0.65 13.25 7.08
C LYS A 4 0.03 12.16 7.99
N TYR A 5 0.83 11.19 8.42
CA TYR A 5 0.42 10.04 9.26
C TYR A 5 0.69 10.26 10.75
N ARG A 6 0.50 11.50 11.24
CA ARG A 6 0.65 11.85 12.67
C ARG A 6 -0.67 11.85 13.43
N VAL A 7 -1.54 10.87 13.15
CA VAL A 7 -2.68 10.54 14.00
C VAL A 7 -2.28 9.29 14.79
N GLY A 8 -2.47 9.33 16.11
CA GLY A 8 -1.76 8.49 17.08
C GLY A 8 -1.66 7.01 16.71
N GLN A 9 -0.44 6.46 16.84
CA GLN A 9 -0.14 5.02 16.80
C GLN A 9 -0.95 4.27 15.73
N ASP A 10 -0.81 4.68 14.47
CA ASP A 10 -1.40 3.95 13.35
C ASP A 10 -0.83 2.50 13.36
N PRO A 11 -1.68 1.46 13.46
CA PRO A 11 -1.24 0.06 13.51
C PRO A 11 -0.47 -0.39 12.26
N TYR A 12 -0.58 0.35 11.17
CA TYR A 12 0.16 0.09 9.94
C TYR A 12 1.52 0.77 9.90
N THR A 13 1.91 1.57 10.89
CA THR A 13 3.20 2.25 10.92
C THR A 13 4.19 1.49 11.82
N CYS A 14 5.41 1.27 11.33
CA CYS A 14 6.45 0.59 12.10
C CYS A 14 6.79 1.39 13.38
N PRO A 15 6.89 0.75 14.56
CA PRO A 15 7.35 1.43 15.76
C PRO A 15 8.75 2.01 15.53
N ASN A 16 8.89 3.32 15.74
CA ASN A 16 10.13 4.09 15.54
C ASN A 16 10.56 4.33 14.07
N SER A 17 9.67 4.16 13.10
CA SER A 17 9.91 4.58 11.71
C SER A 17 8.66 5.25 11.13
N ASN A 18 8.85 6.12 10.13
CA ASN A 18 7.75 6.71 9.37
C ASN A 18 7.26 5.80 8.22
N THR A 19 7.72 4.54 8.18
CA THR A 19 7.36 3.57 7.14
C THR A 19 6.21 2.68 7.55
N LEU A 20 5.43 2.26 6.56
CA LEU A 20 4.36 1.29 6.76
C LEU A 20 4.94 -0.12 6.98
N VAL A 21 4.27 -0.91 7.81
CA VAL A 21 4.56 -2.33 8.03
C VAL A 21 4.41 -3.05 6.69
N ASN A 22 5.54 -3.49 6.16
CA ASN A 22 5.67 -4.18 4.88
C ASN A 22 6.23 -5.59 5.08
N LYS A 23 5.98 -6.47 4.11
CA LYS A 23 6.43 -7.87 4.12
C LYS A 23 7.95 -8.02 4.12
N PHE A 24 8.68 -6.99 3.71
CA PHE A 24 10.13 -6.97 3.61
C PHE A 24 10.81 -6.41 4.87
N HIS A 25 10.05 -6.01 5.90
CA HIS A 25 10.54 -5.42 7.14
C HIS A 25 11.44 -4.18 6.94
N ILE A 26 11.28 -3.47 5.82
CA ILE A 26 12.06 -2.27 5.49
C ILE A 26 11.57 -1.13 6.38
N LYS A 27 12.50 -0.47 7.07
CA LYS A 27 12.23 0.68 7.95
C LYS A 27 12.70 2.01 7.38
N ASP A 28 13.43 1.99 6.28
CA ASP A 28 13.88 3.18 5.58
C ASP A 28 12.92 3.53 4.44
N GLU A 29 12.41 4.75 4.45
CA GLU A 29 11.39 5.21 3.48
C GLU A 29 11.92 5.20 2.06
N LYS A 30 13.19 5.55 1.87
CA LYS A 30 13.80 5.60 0.55
C LYS A 30 13.96 4.21 -0.03
N GLN A 31 14.45 3.26 0.77
CA GLN A 31 14.54 1.85 0.37
C GLN A 31 13.18 1.24 0.07
N LEU A 32 12.15 1.59 0.85
CA LEU A 32 10.80 1.11 0.61
C LEU A 32 10.26 1.65 -0.73
N CYS A 33 10.49 2.93 -1.03
CA CYS A 33 10.12 3.53 -2.31
C CYS A 33 10.88 2.92 -3.51
N GLU A 34 12.18 2.67 -3.36
CA GLU A 34 13.01 2.04 -4.39
C GLU A 34 12.52 0.62 -4.74
N LEU A 35 11.92 -0.08 -3.78
CA LEU A 35 11.28 -1.39 -4.00
C LEU A 35 9.83 -1.27 -4.51
N ALA A 36 9.04 -0.37 -3.95
CA ALA A 36 7.61 -0.21 -4.27
C ALA A 36 7.37 0.23 -5.72
N ASN A 37 8.21 1.14 -6.22
CA ASN A 37 8.08 1.68 -7.59
C ASN A 37 8.19 0.62 -8.69
N PRO A 38 9.26 -0.19 -8.76
CA PRO A 38 9.36 -1.21 -9.80
C PRO A 38 8.28 -2.29 -9.65
N LEU A 39 7.95 -2.70 -8.42
CA LEU A 39 6.91 -3.72 -8.20
C LEU A 39 5.52 -3.24 -8.63
N SER A 40 5.14 -2.02 -8.29
CA SER A 40 3.86 -1.45 -8.73
C SER A 40 3.83 -1.23 -10.25
N THR A 41 4.96 -0.87 -10.86
CA THR A 41 5.07 -0.74 -12.32
C THR A 41 4.88 -2.07 -13.03
N LEU A 42 5.48 -3.15 -12.51
CA LEU A 42 5.30 -4.50 -13.04
C LEU A 42 3.86 -4.96 -12.86
N ALA A 43 3.28 -4.78 -11.68
CA ALA A 43 1.89 -5.13 -11.42
C ALA A 43 0.91 -4.40 -12.36
N LEU A 44 1.17 -3.11 -12.67
CA LEU A 44 0.36 -2.34 -13.62
C LEU A 44 0.38 -2.93 -15.04
N ALA A 45 1.49 -3.56 -15.45
CA ALA A 45 1.57 -4.20 -16.76
C ALA A 45 0.66 -5.44 -16.87
N ASP A 46 0.38 -6.08 -15.73
CA ASP A 46 -0.45 -7.28 -15.63
C ASP A 46 -1.92 -6.97 -15.29
N ILE A 47 -2.28 -5.69 -15.07
CA ILE A 47 -3.64 -5.28 -14.73
C ILE A 47 -4.46 -5.00 -15.99
N ASP A 48 -5.47 -5.83 -16.22
CA ASP A 48 -6.50 -5.56 -17.22
C ASP A 48 -7.54 -4.57 -16.69
N PHE A 49 -7.60 -3.40 -17.32
CA PHE A 49 -8.61 -2.38 -16.98
C PHE A 49 -9.95 -2.72 -17.63
N THR A 50 -10.93 -3.08 -16.79
CA THR A 50 -12.30 -3.29 -17.24
C THR A 50 -13.06 -1.96 -17.34
N PRO A 51 -13.89 -1.75 -18.36
CA PRO A 51 -14.75 -0.57 -18.43
C PRO A 51 -15.76 -0.54 -17.27
N ALA A 52 -16.22 0.66 -16.93
CA ALA A 52 -17.21 0.91 -15.87
C ALA A 52 -18.49 0.05 -16.05
N PRO A 53 -19.23 -0.28 -14.97
CA PRO A 53 -19.18 0.34 -13.64
C PRO A 53 -18.11 -0.24 -12.69
N TYR A 54 -17.33 0.64 -12.08
CA TYR A 54 -16.39 0.28 -11.02
C TYR A 54 -17.14 0.04 -9.71
N ARG A 55 -16.92 -1.13 -9.11
CA ARG A 55 -17.41 -1.46 -7.77
C ARG A 55 -16.27 -1.33 -6.77
N PHE A 56 -16.62 -1.15 -5.49
CA PHE A 56 -15.65 -1.14 -4.41
C PHE A 56 -14.75 -2.39 -4.41
N SER A 57 -15.31 -3.55 -4.74
CA SER A 57 -14.55 -4.80 -4.93
C SER A 57 -13.47 -4.71 -6.01
N HIS A 58 -13.70 -3.97 -7.11
CA HIS A 58 -12.68 -3.76 -8.14
C HIS A 58 -11.52 -2.92 -7.60
N LEU A 59 -11.80 -1.91 -6.78
CA LEU A 59 -10.76 -1.11 -6.13
C LEU A 59 -9.95 -1.94 -5.13
N CYS A 60 -10.59 -2.81 -4.35
CA CYS A 60 -9.90 -3.76 -3.48
C CYS A 60 -9.00 -4.71 -4.26
N SER A 61 -9.49 -5.30 -5.35
CA SER A 61 -8.69 -6.19 -6.21
C SER A 61 -7.53 -5.46 -6.85
N LEU A 62 -7.75 -4.22 -7.34
CA LEU A 62 -6.69 -3.39 -7.90
C LEU A 62 -5.61 -3.05 -6.87
N HIS A 63 -6.03 -2.65 -5.67
CA HIS A 63 -5.09 -2.37 -4.58
C HIS A 63 -4.29 -3.62 -4.17
N LYS A 64 -4.91 -4.79 -4.17
CA LYS A 64 -4.22 -6.07 -3.94
C LYS A 64 -3.25 -6.39 -5.06
N ALA A 65 -3.60 -6.15 -6.32
CA ALA A 65 -2.71 -6.39 -7.45
C ALA A 65 -1.47 -5.49 -7.38
N LEU A 66 -1.64 -4.20 -7.08
CA LEU A 66 -0.54 -3.23 -7.04
C LEU A 66 0.40 -3.41 -5.84
N PHE A 67 -0.14 -3.75 -4.67
CA PHE A 67 0.61 -3.72 -3.42
C PHE A 67 0.59 -5.03 -2.64
N GLY A 68 0.00 -6.08 -3.21
CA GLY A 68 -0.12 -7.40 -2.61
C GLY A 68 1.21 -8.02 -2.23
N GLU A 69 2.26 -7.71 -2.97
CA GLU A 69 3.62 -8.18 -2.65
C GLU A 69 4.29 -7.36 -1.54
N LEU A 70 3.87 -6.12 -1.31
CA LEU A 70 4.46 -5.22 -0.33
C LEU A 70 3.77 -5.28 1.03
N TYR A 71 2.45 -5.33 1.05
CA TYR A 71 1.65 -5.18 2.28
C TYR A 71 0.73 -6.38 2.48
N ASN A 72 0.63 -6.86 3.72
CA ASN A 72 -0.29 -7.96 4.07
C ASN A 72 -1.76 -7.55 3.94
N TRP A 73 -2.06 -6.29 4.26
CA TRP A 73 -3.39 -5.68 4.21
C TRP A 73 -3.78 -5.19 2.80
N ALA A 74 -2.97 -5.47 1.77
CA ALA A 74 -3.27 -5.01 0.42
C ALA A 74 -4.59 -5.62 -0.10
N GLY A 75 -5.56 -4.75 -0.37
CA GLY A 75 -6.90 -5.11 -0.83
C GLY A 75 -7.94 -5.12 0.29
N GLU A 76 -7.52 -4.91 1.53
CA GLU A 76 -8.41 -4.74 2.67
C GLU A 76 -8.73 -3.25 2.85
N PRO A 77 -10.00 -2.88 3.06
CA PRO A 77 -10.35 -1.52 3.45
C PRO A 77 -9.59 -1.15 4.73
N SER A 78 -9.00 0.05 4.74
CA SER A 78 -8.49 0.58 6.00
C SER A 78 -9.66 0.69 6.99
N SER A 79 -9.50 0.06 8.15
CA SER A 79 -10.45 0.15 9.26
C SER A 79 -10.24 1.40 10.11
N ILE A 80 -9.30 2.27 9.72
CA ILE A 80 -8.99 3.50 10.43
C ILE A 80 -9.98 4.58 9.99
N LEU A 81 -10.87 4.94 10.90
CA LEU A 81 -11.69 6.15 10.80
C LEU A 81 -10.77 7.36 10.84
N ILE A 82 -10.80 8.16 9.77
CA ILE A 82 -10.12 9.47 9.67
C ILE A 82 -11.06 10.55 10.19
#